data_AF-A0A1A8X450-F1
#
_entry.id   AF-A0A1A8X450-F1
#
_cell.length_a   1.000
_cell.length_b   1.000
_cell.length_c   1.000
_cell.angle_alpha   90.00
_cell.angle_beta   90.00
_cell.angle_gamma   90.00
#
_symmetry.space_group_name_H-M   'P 1'
#
loop_
_entity.id
_entity.type
_entity.pdbx_description
1 polymer ?
#
loop_
_entity_poly.entity_id
_entity_poly.type
_entity_poly.pdbx_seq_one_letter_code
_entity_poly.pdbx_strand_id
1 'polypeptide(L)'
;MNFQKTILKGLPKYELYRKLDDKDDNHDYSSYCTFIKDLESTYNGISELCSMFARNLIKLDDILSDEDDKDERCRFFTLWIHDRIRKNVSTQGNNPDVNTVIRKFFPLLSTVKSKSRTNNCNYKYVQENTLDSWKKWKDLYDFIKNYNEIQNKIKSNDISCPKYLEYYQYIEGIYNVYKQDCCNNNNPKCPFPNGSNPWCQKTDTLPKLECNETKRVELDSTERENTRTLDMSAQDGSYYSVAASLPERDQDETGDMINNSYYYYTKLGVSLPFIGIISSFVYLYNFTTFGTWIRSKLMRKNKINLNLDDEAQHLLQHDSENIDLNTYNDDFNINYHSS
;
A
#
# COMPACT_ATOMS: atom_id res chain seq x y z
N MET A 1 8.35 11.77 -0.56
CA MET A 1 7.62 12.80 -1.33
C MET A 1 6.13 12.44 -1.43
N ASN A 2 5.20 13.41 -1.39
CA ASN A 2 3.77 13.14 -1.54
C ASN A 2 3.33 13.34 -3.00
N PHE A 3 3.58 12.32 -3.84
CA PHE A 3 3.33 12.37 -5.29
C PHE A 3 1.85 12.67 -5.65
N GLN A 4 0.93 12.28 -4.77
CA GLN A 4 -0.50 12.49 -4.96
C GLN A 4 -0.86 13.97 -5.15
N LYS A 5 -0.25 14.88 -4.37
CA LYS A 5 -0.53 16.32 -4.48
C LYS A 5 0.11 16.97 -5.70
N THR A 6 1.25 16.47 -6.14
CA THR A 6 2.07 17.13 -7.17
C THR A 6 1.76 16.64 -8.58
N ILE A 7 1.50 15.34 -8.75
CA ILE A 7 1.36 14.70 -10.07
C ILE A 7 -0.10 14.39 -10.38
N LEU A 8 -0.79 13.74 -9.43
CA LEU A 8 -2.13 13.19 -9.65
C LEU A 8 -3.27 14.20 -9.43
N LYS A 9 -3.02 15.27 -8.68
CA LYS A 9 -4.04 16.29 -8.40
C LYS A 9 -4.62 16.88 -9.70
N GLY A 10 -5.95 16.96 -9.77
CA GLY A 10 -6.68 17.47 -10.94
C GLY A 10 -6.75 16.51 -12.12
N LEU A 11 -6.25 15.26 -11.99
CA LEU A 11 -6.40 14.26 -13.05
C LEU A 11 -7.77 13.57 -12.95
N PRO A 12 -8.49 13.35 -14.07
CA PRO A 12 -9.87 12.87 -14.07
C PRO A 12 -10.11 11.62 -13.22
N LYS A 13 -9.28 10.58 -13.39
CA LYS A 13 -9.45 9.33 -12.63
C LYS A 13 -9.08 9.49 -11.15
N TYR A 14 -8.14 10.38 -10.83
CA TYR A 14 -7.81 10.69 -9.43
C TYR A 14 -8.91 11.53 -8.75
N GLU A 15 -9.61 12.38 -9.48
CA GLU A 15 -10.71 13.20 -8.96
C GLU A 15 -11.98 12.38 -8.62
N LEU A 16 -12.10 11.13 -9.09
CA LEU A 16 -13.19 10.23 -8.67
C LEU A 16 -13.21 10.02 -7.15
N TYR A 17 -12.07 10.02 -6.48
CA TYR A 17 -11.99 9.92 -5.03
C TYR A 17 -12.64 11.11 -4.32
N ARG A 18 -12.64 12.30 -4.95
CA ARG A 18 -13.29 13.48 -4.39
C ARG A 18 -14.80 13.32 -4.34
N LYS A 19 -15.39 12.68 -5.37
CA LYS A 19 -16.84 12.38 -5.40
C LYS A 19 -17.25 11.43 -4.26
N LEU A 20 -16.38 10.49 -3.91
CA LEU A 20 -16.60 9.59 -2.77
C LEU A 20 -16.44 10.30 -1.41
N ASP A 21 -15.64 11.37 -1.37
CA ASP A 21 -15.43 12.19 -0.17
C ASP A 21 -16.51 13.27 0.07
N ASP A 22 -17.38 13.51 -0.93
CA ASP A 22 -18.47 14.48 -0.86
C ASP A 22 -19.43 14.18 0.31
N LYS A 23 -20.09 15.19 0.87
CA LYS A 23 -21.03 15.09 2.00
C LYS A 23 -22.43 15.62 1.68
N ASP A 24 -22.71 15.97 0.43
CA ASP A 24 -23.97 16.58 -0.01
C ASP A 24 -25.17 15.60 -0.07
N ASP A 25 -25.32 14.75 0.95
CA ASP A 25 -26.44 13.83 1.09
C ASP A 25 -27.14 14.01 2.45
N ASN A 26 -28.43 14.32 2.40
CA ASN A 26 -29.25 14.55 3.59
C ASN A 26 -29.81 13.25 4.20
N HIS A 27 -29.54 12.08 3.61
CA HIS A 27 -30.00 10.80 4.14
C HIS A 27 -29.07 10.31 5.26
N ASP A 28 -29.67 9.74 6.31
CA ASP A 28 -28.92 9.12 7.39
C ASP A 28 -28.57 7.65 7.07
N TYR A 29 -27.27 7.38 6.93
CA TYR A 29 -26.72 6.04 6.71
C TYR A 29 -26.17 5.39 8.00
N SER A 30 -26.31 6.05 9.15
CA SER A 30 -25.81 5.56 10.44
C SER A 30 -26.45 4.23 10.88
N SER A 31 -27.65 3.92 10.38
CA SER A 31 -28.37 2.67 10.65
C SER A 31 -27.64 1.41 10.13
N TYR A 32 -26.70 1.57 9.20
CA TYR A 32 -25.83 0.49 8.73
C TYR A 32 -24.62 0.26 9.67
N CYS A 33 -24.29 1.24 10.51
CA CYS A 33 -23.00 1.35 11.21
C CYS A 33 -22.94 0.70 12.60
N THR A 34 -23.89 -0.16 12.94
CA THR A 34 -24.01 -0.74 14.30
C THR A 34 -22.72 -1.43 14.78
N PHE A 35 -21.99 -2.12 13.88
CA PHE A 35 -20.77 -2.86 14.22
C PHE A 35 -19.51 -2.01 14.43
N ILE A 36 -19.58 -0.71 14.13
CA ILE A 36 -18.45 0.22 14.18
C ILE A 36 -18.58 1.21 15.34
N LYS A 37 -19.75 1.36 15.94
CA LYS A 37 -20.00 2.36 17.01
C LYS A 37 -19.04 2.24 18.19
N ASP A 38 -18.62 1.03 18.53
CA ASP A 38 -17.67 0.76 19.62
C ASP A 38 -16.24 1.28 19.34
N LEU A 39 -15.91 1.50 18.06
CA LEU A 39 -14.61 2.03 17.66
C LEU A 39 -14.49 3.55 17.78
N GLU A 40 -15.59 4.28 17.91
CA GLU A 40 -15.59 5.76 17.87
C GLU A 40 -14.69 6.38 18.93
N SER A 41 -14.66 5.79 20.13
CA SER A 41 -13.82 6.26 21.24
C SER A 41 -12.32 6.11 20.97
N THR A 42 -11.94 5.14 20.13
CA THR A 42 -10.54 4.85 19.78
C THR A 42 -10.13 5.55 18.49
N TYR A 43 -11.06 5.62 17.54
CA TYR A 43 -10.85 6.14 16.20
C TYR A 43 -11.92 7.19 15.91
N ASN A 44 -11.71 8.41 16.39
CA ASN A 44 -12.64 9.51 16.19
C ASN A 44 -12.96 9.72 14.69
N GLY A 45 -14.24 9.84 14.35
CA GLY A 45 -14.74 9.97 12.99
C GLY A 45 -14.93 8.65 12.23
N ILE A 46 -14.74 7.48 12.88
CA ILE A 46 -14.96 6.18 12.22
C ILE A 46 -16.44 5.92 11.92
N SER A 47 -17.37 6.44 12.74
CA SER A 47 -18.81 6.37 12.50
C SER A 47 -19.23 7.22 11.29
N GLU A 48 -18.60 8.39 11.12
CA GLU A 48 -18.78 9.22 9.92
C GLU A 48 -18.27 8.47 8.69
N LEU A 49 -17.06 7.90 8.76
CA LEU A 49 -16.51 7.09 7.66
C LEU A 49 -17.39 5.90 7.31
N CYS A 50 -17.98 5.24 8.32
CA CYS A 50 -18.94 4.16 8.10
C CYS A 50 -20.19 4.63 7.35
N SER A 51 -20.73 5.80 7.71
CA SER A 51 -21.90 6.36 7.04
C SER A 51 -21.59 6.71 5.57
N MET A 52 -20.41 7.29 5.32
CA MET A 52 -19.92 7.53 3.96
C MET A 52 -19.72 6.23 3.18
N PHE A 53 -19.18 5.18 3.80
CA PHE A 53 -19.02 3.86 3.19
C PHE A 53 -20.37 3.30 2.74
N ALA A 54 -21.37 3.30 3.62
CA ALA A 54 -22.70 2.78 3.32
C ALA A 54 -23.36 3.56 2.18
N ARG A 55 -23.34 4.91 2.24
CA ARG A 55 -23.84 5.76 1.15
C ARG A 55 -23.15 5.45 -0.17
N ASN A 56 -21.82 5.48 -0.19
CA ASN A 56 -21.02 5.32 -1.39
C ASN A 56 -21.23 3.94 -2.02
N LEU A 57 -21.43 2.90 -1.21
CA LEU A 57 -21.73 1.57 -1.69
C LEU A 57 -23.15 1.48 -2.28
N ILE A 58 -24.14 2.12 -1.68
CA ILE A 58 -25.53 2.11 -2.17
C ILE A 58 -25.67 2.88 -3.49
N LYS A 59 -25.03 4.05 -3.56
CA LYS A 59 -25.12 5.02 -4.67
C LYS A 59 -23.91 4.98 -5.60
N LEU A 60 -23.14 3.90 -5.59
CA LEU A 60 -21.83 3.84 -6.27
C LEU A 60 -21.95 4.17 -7.77
N ASP A 61 -22.97 3.61 -8.41
CA ASP A 61 -23.22 3.79 -9.85
C ASP A 61 -23.57 5.25 -10.21
N ASP A 62 -24.25 5.96 -9.30
CA ASP A 62 -24.62 7.36 -9.51
C ASP A 62 -23.42 8.28 -9.24
N ILE A 63 -22.72 8.06 -8.13
CA ILE A 63 -21.56 8.87 -7.70
C ILE A 63 -20.41 8.76 -8.70
N LEU A 64 -20.15 7.54 -9.19
CA LEU A 64 -19.09 7.26 -10.18
C LEU A 64 -19.65 6.99 -11.57
N SER A 65 -20.67 7.76 -11.97
CA SER A 65 -21.30 7.68 -13.29
C SER A 65 -20.32 7.96 -14.45
N ASP A 66 -19.26 8.75 -14.23
CA ASP A 66 -18.18 9.00 -15.20
C ASP A 66 -17.26 7.79 -15.46
N GLU A 67 -17.37 6.72 -14.68
CA GLU A 67 -16.66 5.47 -14.91
C GLU A 67 -17.66 4.44 -15.43
N ASP A 68 -17.54 4.00 -16.69
CA ASP A 68 -18.54 3.10 -17.28
C ASP A 68 -18.42 1.66 -16.75
N ASP A 69 -17.22 1.25 -16.38
CA ASP A 69 -16.95 -0.11 -15.93
C ASP A 69 -17.29 -0.30 -14.45
N LYS A 70 -18.23 -1.21 -14.18
CA LYS A 70 -18.72 -1.50 -12.82
C LYS A 70 -17.64 -2.07 -11.90
N ASP A 71 -16.73 -2.88 -12.43
CA ASP A 71 -15.62 -3.43 -11.66
C ASP A 71 -14.60 -2.33 -11.33
N GLU A 72 -14.39 -1.38 -12.24
CA GLU A 72 -13.56 -0.19 -12.01
C GLU A 72 -14.17 0.71 -10.92
N ARG A 73 -15.48 0.97 -10.95
CA ARG A 73 -16.17 1.67 -9.85
C ARG A 73 -15.89 0.99 -8.50
N CYS A 74 -15.99 -0.34 -8.45
CA CYS A 74 -15.73 -1.11 -7.24
C CYS A 74 -14.25 -1.05 -6.80
N ARG A 75 -13.30 -1.04 -7.76
CA ARG A 75 -11.87 -0.87 -7.48
C ARG A 75 -11.59 0.51 -6.87
N PHE A 76 -12.10 1.59 -7.47
CA PHE A 76 -11.99 2.93 -6.91
C PHE A 76 -12.57 3.03 -5.50
N PHE A 77 -13.78 2.50 -5.29
CA PHE A 77 -14.40 2.43 -3.97
C PHE A 77 -13.55 1.68 -2.94
N THR A 78 -13.00 0.52 -3.32
CA THR A 78 -12.18 -0.32 -2.46
C THR A 78 -10.88 0.40 -2.06
N LEU A 79 -10.19 1.00 -3.03
CA LEU A 79 -8.97 1.77 -2.75
C LEU A 79 -9.25 3.01 -1.90
N TRP A 80 -10.40 3.66 -2.13
CA TRP A 80 -10.85 4.80 -1.34
C TRP A 80 -11.06 4.43 0.13
N ILE A 81 -11.85 3.40 0.43
CA ILE A 81 -12.15 3.07 1.82
C ILE A 81 -10.89 2.68 2.59
N HIS A 82 -9.99 1.92 1.97
CA HIS A 82 -8.73 1.56 2.60
C HIS A 82 -7.82 2.77 2.84
N ASP A 83 -7.78 3.73 1.92
CA ASP A 83 -7.04 4.98 2.09
C ASP A 83 -7.62 5.84 3.22
N ARG A 84 -8.95 5.90 3.35
CA ARG A 84 -9.65 6.62 4.43
C ARG A 84 -9.44 5.96 5.78
N ILE A 85 -9.58 4.63 5.87
CA ILE A 85 -9.28 3.87 7.10
C ILE A 85 -7.81 4.12 7.49
N ARG A 86 -6.87 4.01 6.54
CA ARG A 86 -5.45 4.29 6.79
C ARG A 86 -5.26 5.68 7.42
N LYS A 87 -5.79 6.72 6.77
CA LYS A 87 -5.64 8.11 7.22
C LYS A 87 -6.27 8.33 8.59
N ASN A 88 -7.48 7.82 8.82
CA ASN A 88 -8.17 7.96 10.10
C ASN A 88 -7.36 7.28 11.22
N VAL A 89 -6.96 6.04 11.02
CA VAL A 89 -6.23 5.25 12.01
C VAL A 89 -4.81 5.79 12.28
N SER A 90 -4.07 6.21 11.25
CA SER A 90 -2.72 6.76 11.40
C SER A 90 -2.68 8.09 12.15
N THR A 91 -3.79 8.82 12.25
CA THR A 91 -3.84 10.11 12.98
C THR A 91 -3.96 9.95 14.51
N GLN A 92 -4.24 8.74 15.02
CA GLN A 92 -4.65 8.51 16.41
C GLN A 92 -3.60 7.79 17.29
N GLY A 93 -2.34 7.61 16.83
CA GLY A 93 -1.23 7.15 17.68
C GLY A 93 -0.91 5.65 17.67
N ASN A 94 0.14 5.25 18.41
CA ASN A 94 0.99 4.08 18.15
C ASN A 94 0.31 2.71 18.35
N ASN A 95 0.52 1.86 17.34
CA ASN A 95 0.10 0.46 17.23
C ASN A 95 -1.43 0.22 17.15
N PRO A 96 -2.15 0.96 16.27
CA PRO A 96 -3.56 0.71 16.10
C PRO A 96 -3.75 -0.67 15.46
N ASP A 97 -4.69 -1.44 15.99
CA ASP A 97 -5.10 -2.69 15.37
C ASP A 97 -5.97 -2.39 14.14
N VAL A 98 -5.29 -1.98 13.06
CA VAL A 98 -5.91 -1.66 11.78
C VAL A 98 -6.70 -2.85 11.25
N ASN A 99 -6.17 -4.06 11.46
CA ASN A 99 -6.85 -5.28 11.04
C ASN A 99 -8.19 -5.43 11.76
N THR A 100 -8.27 -5.07 13.05
CA THR A 100 -9.54 -4.98 13.76
C THR A 100 -10.49 -3.96 13.15
N VAL A 101 -10.01 -2.78 12.73
CA VAL A 101 -10.84 -1.76 12.07
C VAL A 101 -11.36 -2.27 10.72
N ILE A 102 -10.46 -2.69 9.82
CA ILE A 102 -10.80 -3.19 8.49
C ILE A 102 -11.77 -4.38 8.57
N ARG A 103 -11.52 -5.31 9.51
CA ARG A 103 -12.39 -6.48 9.72
C ARG A 103 -13.82 -6.09 10.06
N LYS A 104 -14.06 -4.94 10.71
CA LYS A 104 -15.42 -4.45 11.00
C LYS A 104 -16.13 -3.83 9.78
N PHE A 105 -15.38 -3.33 8.79
CA PHE A 105 -15.97 -2.86 7.51
C PHE A 105 -16.40 -4.02 6.61
N PHE A 106 -15.87 -5.23 6.80
CA PHE A 106 -16.27 -6.39 5.99
C PHE A 106 -17.73 -6.85 6.25
N PRO A 107 -18.20 -7.08 7.49
CA PRO A 107 -19.62 -7.32 7.77
C PRO A 107 -20.55 -6.18 7.36
N LEU A 108 -20.04 -4.94 7.37
CA LEU A 108 -20.79 -3.76 6.93
C LEU A 108 -21.13 -3.86 5.43
N LEU A 109 -20.19 -4.31 4.59
CA LEU A 109 -20.47 -4.60 3.17
C LEU A 109 -21.68 -5.53 3.02
N SER A 110 -21.66 -6.67 3.73
CA SER A 110 -22.74 -7.65 3.68
C SER A 110 -24.08 -7.07 4.17
N THR A 111 -24.04 -6.25 5.22
CA THR A 111 -25.22 -5.58 5.78
C THR A 111 -25.82 -4.56 4.81
N VAL A 112 -24.98 -3.80 4.12
CA VAL A 112 -25.43 -2.84 3.10
C VAL A 112 -26.01 -3.60 1.90
N LYS A 113 -25.34 -4.65 1.42
CA LYS A 113 -25.80 -5.47 0.29
C LYS A 113 -27.13 -6.17 0.54
N SER A 114 -27.36 -6.71 1.74
CA SER A 114 -28.63 -7.38 2.04
C SER A 114 -29.81 -6.41 2.06
N LYS A 115 -29.56 -5.14 2.41
CA LYS A 115 -30.56 -4.08 2.50
C LYS A 115 -30.68 -3.23 1.23
N SER A 116 -29.68 -3.26 0.34
CA SER A 116 -29.65 -2.48 -0.90
C SER A 116 -29.39 -3.40 -2.09
N ARG A 117 -30.41 -3.59 -2.94
CA ARG A 117 -30.38 -4.49 -4.11
C ARG A 117 -29.51 -4.00 -5.27
N THR A 118 -28.79 -2.89 -5.11
CA THR A 118 -28.24 -2.11 -6.23
C THR A 118 -26.79 -2.40 -6.59
N ASN A 119 -25.97 -3.00 -5.72
CA ASN A 119 -24.51 -3.06 -5.96
C ASN A 119 -23.89 -4.46 -5.83
N ASN A 120 -23.20 -4.89 -6.90
CA ASN A 120 -22.45 -6.15 -6.98
C ASN A 120 -20.99 -6.04 -6.50
N CYS A 121 -20.51 -4.86 -6.13
CA CYS A 121 -19.14 -4.61 -5.69
C CYS A 121 -18.74 -5.53 -4.54
N ASN A 122 -17.78 -6.43 -4.78
CA ASN A 122 -17.35 -7.41 -3.81
C ASN A 122 -16.05 -6.95 -3.16
N TYR A 123 -16.16 -6.57 -1.89
CA TYR A 123 -15.05 -6.25 -1.03
C TYR A 123 -14.65 -7.49 -0.23
N LYS A 124 -13.39 -7.92 -0.28
CA LYS A 124 -12.87 -9.05 0.50
C LYS A 124 -11.85 -8.58 1.52
N TYR A 125 -12.03 -9.03 2.76
CA TYR A 125 -11.00 -8.88 3.78
C TYR A 125 -9.94 -9.99 3.62
N VAL A 126 -8.68 -9.59 3.66
CA VAL A 126 -7.51 -10.49 3.66
C VAL A 126 -6.64 -10.07 4.83
N GLN A 127 -6.37 -11.00 5.74
CA GLN A 127 -5.74 -10.71 7.02
C GLN A 127 -4.26 -10.27 6.89
N GLU A 128 -3.58 -10.80 5.88
CA GLU A 128 -2.19 -10.51 5.56
C GLU A 128 -1.99 -9.11 4.96
N ASN A 129 -3.07 -8.46 4.53
CA ASN A 129 -2.98 -7.15 3.88
C ASN A 129 -2.75 -6.05 4.92
N THR A 130 -1.66 -5.32 4.76
CA THR A 130 -1.33 -4.18 5.62
C THR A 130 -1.85 -2.86 5.02
N LEU A 131 -1.92 -1.82 5.86
CA LEU A 131 -2.17 -0.45 5.40
C LEU A 131 -1.18 0.00 4.33
N ASP A 132 0.08 -0.40 4.47
CA ASP A 132 1.14 -0.09 3.51
C ASP A 132 0.90 -0.80 2.17
N SER A 133 0.44 -2.05 2.20
CA SER A 133 0.09 -2.81 0.99
C SER A 133 -1.04 -2.10 0.22
N TRP A 134 -2.12 -1.73 0.92
CA TRP A 134 -3.22 -0.98 0.32
C TRP A 134 -2.80 0.38 -0.24
N LYS A 135 -1.90 1.09 0.47
CA LYS A 135 -1.33 2.35 -0.04
C LYS A 135 -0.56 2.11 -1.34
N LYS A 136 0.32 1.11 -1.37
CA LYS A 136 1.13 0.79 -2.55
C LYS A 136 0.27 0.38 -3.75
N TRP A 137 -0.76 -0.46 -3.54
CA TRP A 137 -1.70 -0.83 -4.60
C TRP A 137 -2.47 0.36 -5.14
N LYS A 138 -2.92 1.24 -4.24
CA LYS A 138 -3.57 2.49 -4.64
C LYS A 138 -2.63 3.35 -5.50
N ASP A 139 -1.39 3.56 -5.05
CA ASP A 139 -0.43 4.39 -5.77
C ASP A 139 -0.09 3.80 -7.16
N LEU A 140 0.06 2.46 -7.28
CA LEU A 140 0.25 1.77 -8.55
C LEU A 140 -0.97 1.88 -9.48
N TYR A 141 -2.17 1.64 -8.93
CA TYR A 141 -3.40 1.71 -9.68
C TYR A 141 -3.69 3.13 -10.18
N ASP A 142 -3.50 4.14 -9.32
CA ASP A 142 -3.66 5.54 -9.67
C ASP A 142 -2.69 5.96 -10.78
N PHE A 143 -1.44 5.50 -10.75
CA PHE A 143 -0.49 5.70 -11.85
C PHE A 143 -1.00 5.08 -13.15
N ILE A 144 -1.41 3.81 -13.12
CA ILE A 144 -1.86 3.06 -14.31
C ILE A 144 -3.07 3.72 -14.96
N LYS A 145 -4.04 4.16 -14.14
CA LYS A 145 -5.30 4.76 -14.61
C LYS A 145 -5.14 6.20 -15.09
N ASN A 146 -4.12 6.91 -14.62
CA ASN A 146 -3.85 8.29 -15.01
C ASN A 146 -2.65 8.42 -15.97
N TYR A 147 -2.08 7.32 -16.48
CA TYR A 147 -0.83 7.34 -17.24
C TYR A 147 -0.86 8.31 -18.44
N ASN A 148 -1.93 8.28 -19.23
CA ASN A 148 -2.07 9.17 -20.40
C ASN A 148 -2.09 10.65 -20.00
N GLU A 149 -2.76 10.98 -18.89
CA GLU A 149 -2.84 12.36 -18.40
C GLU A 149 -1.54 12.83 -17.74
N ILE A 150 -0.84 11.92 -17.06
CA ILE A 150 0.52 12.17 -16.58
C ILE A 150 1.44 12.47 -17.78
N GLN A 151 1.33 11.68 -18.86
CA GLN A 151 2.09 11.91 -20.08
C GLN A 151 1.77 13.29 -20.69
N ASN A 152 0.50 13.69 -20.72
CA ASN A 152 0.10 15.01 -21.22
C ASN A 152 0.70 16.14 -20.37
N LYS A 153 0.64 16.04 -19.04
CA LYS A 153 1.24 17.03 -18.11
C LYS A 153 2.76 17.14 -18.24
N ILE A 154 3.45 16.07 -18.62
CA ILE A 154 4.88 16.12 -18.87
C ILE A 154 5.16 16.83 -20.21
N LYS A 155 4.39 16.50 -21.26
CA LYS A 155 4.51 17.16 -22.57
C LYS A 155 4.19 18.66 -22.53
N SER A 156 3.27 19.09 -21.67
CA SER A 156 2.93 20.50 -21.44
C SER A 156 3.90 21.23 -20.50
N ASN A 157 4.91 20.54 -19.95
CA ASN A 157 5.83 21.04 -18.92
C ASN A 157 5.17 21.42 -17.58
N ASP A 158 3.93 20.97 -17.31
CA ASP A 158 3.26 21.16 -16.01
C ASP A 158 3.93 20.33 -14.90
N ILE A 159 4.52 19.19 -15.27
CA ILE A 159 5.32 18.34 -14.39
C ILE A 159 6.71 18.20 -14.99
N SER A 160 7.74 18.54 -14.20
CA SER A 160 9.12 18.39 -14.66
C SER A 160 9.52 16.92 -14.78
N CYS A 161 10.32 16.61 -15.82
CA CYS A 161 10.86 15.27 -16.06
C CYS A 161 11.52 14.65 -14.81
N PRO A 162 12.39 15.35 -14.05
CA PRO A 162 12.99 14.76 -12.84
C PRO A 162 11.97 14.31 -11.79
N LYS A 163 10.90 15.09 -11.58
CA LYS A 163 9.83 14.73 -10.64
C LYS A 163 9.04 13.51 -11.12
N TYR A 164 8.78 13.43 -12.42
CA TYR A 164 8.16 12.24 -13.00
C TYR A 164 9.06 11.01 -12.84
N LEU A 165 10.35 11.12 -13.12
CA LEU A 165 11.29 10.00 -13.01
C LEU A 165 11.38 9.46 -11.58
N GLU A 166 11.42 10.34 -10.56
CA GLU A 166 11.37 9.93 -9.15
C GLU A 166 10.07 9.18 -8.83
N TYR A 167 8.92 9.70 -9.30
CA TYR A 167 7.64 9.04 -9.10
C TYR A 167 7.55 7.70 -9.82
N TYR A 168 8.03 7.64 -11.07
CA TYR A 168 8.06 6.42 -11.86
C TYR A 168 8.91 5.35 -11.20
N GLN A 169 10.11 5.68 -10.71
CA GLN A 169 10.97 4.73 -9.99
C GLN A 169 10.29 4.15 -8.75
N TYR A 170 9.56 4.99 -7.99
CA TYR A 170 8.76 4.53 -6.86
C TYR A 170 7.67 3.53 -7.29
N ILE A 171 6.91 3.85 -8.35
CA ILE A 171 5.84 2.98 -8.85
C ILE A 171 6.39 1.70 -9.48
N GLU A 172 7.52 1.77 -10.18
CA GLU A 172 8.19 0.62 -10.80
C GLU A 172 8.64 -0.39 -9.73
N GLY A 173 9.20 0.08 -8.62
CA GLY A 173 9.54 -0.77 -7.48
C GLY A 173 8.31 -1.50 -6.91
N ILE A 174 7.17 -0.82 -6.81
CA ILE A 174 5.90 -1.43 -6.39
C ILE A 174 5.41 -2.45 -7.41
N TYR A 175 5.41 -2.09 -8.70
CA TYR A 175 4.98 -2.95 -9.79
C TYR A 175 5.75 -4.25 -9.83
N ASN A 176 7.08 -4.22 -9.72
CA ASN A 176 7.92 -5.41 -9.79
C ASN A 176 7.58 -6.43 -8.69
N VAL A 177 7.38 -5.97 -7.45
CA VAL A 177 6.98 -6.84 -6.33
C VAL A 177 5.61 -7.47 -6.58
N TYR A 178 4.59 -6.65 -6.86
CA TYR A 178 3.23 -7.17 -6.97
C TYR A 178 2.94 -7.86 -8.29
N LYS A 179 3.72 -7.62 -9.35
CA LYS A 179 3.64 -8.42 -10.56
C LYS A 179 4.03 -9.86 -10.28
N GLN A 180 5.17 -10.06 -9.60
CA GLN A 180 5.64 -11.39 -9.23
C GLN A 180 4.64 -12.08 -8.28
N ASP A 181 4.16 -11.35 -7.27
CA ASP A 181 3.30 -11.93 -6.24
C ASP A 181 1.87 -12.18 -6.71
N CYS A 182 1.32 -11.35 -7.61
CA CYS A 182 -0.12 -11.31 -7.90
C CYS A 182 -0.54 -11.65 -9.33
N CYS A 183 0.39 -11.77 -10.28
CA CYS A 183 0.05 -12.04 -11.68
C CYS A 183 0.27 -13.49 -12.10
N ASN A 184 1.23 -14.18 -11.48
CA ASN A 184 1.60 -15.54 -11.87
C ASN A 184 0.92 -16.63 -11.03
N ASN A 185 0.34 -16.26 -9.88
CA ASN A 185 -0.27 -17.19 -8.94
C ASN A 185 -1.55 -16.60 -8.34
N ASN A 186 -2.48 -17.45 -7.92
CA ASN A 186 -3.62 -17.06 -7.08
C ASN A 186 -3.15 -16.83 -5.63
N ASN A 187 -2.33 -15.80 -5.45
CA ASN A 187 -1.84 -15.41 -4.13
C ASN A 187 -2.97 -14.72 -3.36
N PRO A 188 -3.41 -15.27 -2.22
CA PRO A 188 -4.52 -14.72 -1.45
C PRO A 188 -4.21 -13.33 -0.89
N LYS A 189 -2.93 -12.92 -0.84
CA LYS A 189 -2.48 -11.59 -0.39
C LYS A 189 -2.75 -10.46 -1.39
N CYS A 190 -3.28 -10.77 -2.55
CA CYS A 190 -3.51 -9.78 -3.60
C CYS A 190 -4.90 -9.12 -3.46
N PRO A 191 -5.02 -7.83 -3.78
CA PRO A 191 -6.25 -7.07 -3.51
C PRO A 191 -7.41 -7.53 -4.40
N PHE A 192 -7.10 -7.95 -5.63
CA PHE A 192 -8.08 -8.43 -6.60
C PHE A 192 -7.68 -9.86 -7.01
N PRO A 193 -8.30 -10.90 -6.43
CA PRO A 193 -7.90 -12.28 -6.68
C PRO A 193 -8.15 -12.72 -8.14
N ASN A 194 -7.64 -13.90 -8.50
CA ASN A 194 -7.87 -14.56 -9.79
C ASN A 194 -7.43 -13.72 -11.01
N GLY A 195 -6.26 -13.09 -10.94
CA GLY A 195 -5.70 -12.34 -12.07
C GLY A 195 -6.46 -11.07 -12.45
N SER A 196 -7.43 -10.64 -11.63
CA SER A 196 -8.20 -9.40 -11.87
C SER A 196 -7.42 -8.13 -11.50
N ASN A 197 -6.16 -8.26 -11.07
CA ASN A 197 -5.31 -7.12 -10.78
C ASN A 197 -4.98 -6.36 -12.09
N PRO A 198 -5.28 -5.05 -12.19
CA PRO A 198 -5.12 -4.28 -13.43
C PRO A 198 -3.70 -4.24 -14.00
N TRP A 199 -2.68 -4.43 -13.15
CA TRP A 199 -1.28 -4.48 -13.55
C TRP A 199 -0.85 -5.84 -14.15
N CYS A 200 -1.68 -6.87 -14.07
CA CYS A 200 -1.40 -8.18 -14.66
C CYS A 200 -1.81 -8.31 -16.12
N GLN A 201 -2.69 -7.43 -16.60
CA GLN A 201 -3.21 -7.44 -17.98
C GLN A 201 -2.36 -6.61 -18.95
N LYS A 202 -1.41 -5.81 -18.45
CA LYS A 202 -0.50 -5.04 -19.29
C LYS A 202 0.69 -5.90 -19.72
N THR A 203 1.33 -5.46 -20.81
CA THR A 203 2.63 -5.90 -21.33
C THR A 203 3.61 -6.29 -20.24
N ASP A 204 4.68 -7.02 -20.60
CA ASP A 204 5.66 -7.47 -19.60
C ASP A 204 6.28 -6.32 -18.77
N THR A 205 6.17 -5.09 -19.24
CA THR A 205 6.72 -3.89 -18.62
C THR A 205 5.63 -2.86 -18.25
N LEU A 206 5.88 -2.14 -17.16
CA LEU A 206 5.14 -0.93 -16.79
C LEU A 206 5.45 0.16 -17.82
N PRO A 207 4.44 0.89 -18.35
CA PRO A 207 4.69 1.89 -19.38
C PRO A 207 5.51 3.06 -18.81
N LYS A 208 6.63 3.37 -19.48
CA LYS A 208 7.56 4.44 -19.12
C LYS A 208 7.63 5.47 -20.24
N LEU A 209 7.53 6.75 -19.87
CA LEU A 209 7.77 7.83 -20.82
C LEU A 209 9.27 8.11 -20.92
N GLU A 210 9.78 8.18 -22.14
CA GLU A 210 11.12 8.70 -22.39
C GLU A 210 11.15 10.20 -22.06
N CYS A 211 11.97 10.55 -21.08
CA CYS A 211 12.21 11.93 -20.69
C CYS A 211 13.61 12.30 -21.17
N ASN A 212 13.69 12.99 -22.31
CA ASN A 212 14.94 13.61 -22.70
C ASN A 212 15.15 14.82 -21.78
N GLU A 213 16.24 14.84 -21.02
CA GLU A 213 16.74 16.06 -20.39
C GLU A 213 17.25 17.00 -21.48
N THR A 214 16.37 17.46 -22.37
CA THR A 214 16.73 18.52 -23.30
C THR A 214 16.97 19.76 -22.46
N LYS A 215 18.25 20.18 -22.46
CA LYS A 215 18.79 21.37 -21.82
C LYS A 215 17.77 22.50 -21.84
N ARG A 216 17.67 23.20 -20.71
CA ARG A 216 16.99 24.50 -20.59
C ARG A 216 17.18 25.26 -21.89
N VAL A 217 16.09 25.46 -22.63
CA VAL A 217 16.07 26.51 -23.63
C VAL A 217 16.23 27.79 -22.81
N GLU A 218 17.45 28.31 -22.78
CA GLU A 218 17.68 29.72 -22.48
C GLU A 218 16.78 30.47 -23.44
N LEU A 219 15.68 31.00 -22.92
CA LEU A 219 14.86 31.94 -23.66
C LEU A 219 15.69 33.23 -23.74
N ASP A 220 16.48 33.27 -24.81
CA ASP A 220 16.95 34.43 -25.54
C ASP A 220 16.43 35.77 -24.97
N SER A 221 17.21 36.36 -24.07
CA SER A 221 17.11 37.78 -23.75
C SER A 221 18.08 38.55 -24.64
N THR A 222 17.88 38.46 -25.95
CA THR A 222 18.55 39.33 -26.92
C THR A 222 17.47 40.01 -27.76
N GLU A 223 16.84 41.05 -27.22
CA GLU A 223 16.28 42.16 -28.02
C GLU A 223 15.73 43.27 -27.10
N ARG A 224 16.63 44.13 -26.61
CA ARG A 224 16.33 45.58 -26.48
C ARG A 224 17.59 46.43 -26.31
N GLU A 225 18.46 46.40 -27.31
CA GLU A 225 19.32 47.55 -27.60
C GLU A 225 18.90 48.08 -28.96
N ASN A 226 18.16 49.19 -28.95
CA ASN A 226 18.21 50.26 -29.95
C ASN A 226 17.13 51.32 -29.66
N THR A 227 17.49 52.33 -28.87
CA THR A 227 16.99 53.70 -29.12
C THR A 227 18.05 54.73 -28.75
N ARG A 228 18.72 55.17 -29.82
CA ARG A 228 19.56 56.34 -30.05
C ARG A 228 19.40 57.57 -29.13
N THR A 229 20.57 58.00 -28.63
CA THR A 229 21.24 59.33 -28.74
C THR A 229 20.85 60.57 -27.91
N LEU A 230 21.92 61.12 -27.30
CA LEU A 230 22.33 62.52 -27.09
C LEU A 230 21.69 63.28 -25.92
N ASP A 231 22.48 63.58 -24.88
CA ASP A 231 23.06 64.92 -24.73
C ASP A 231 24.28 64.97 -23.78
N MET A 232 25.07 66.02 -23.95
CA MET A 232 26.44 66.25 -23.49
C MET A 232 26.46 67.14 -22.22
N SER A 233 27.43 66.94 -21.31
CA SER A 233 28.26 67.99 -20.64
C SER A 233 28.55 67.84 -19.13
N ALA A 234 29.82 68.18 -18.82
CA ALA A 234 30.37 68.85 -17.62
C ALA A 234 30.69 68.07 -16.31
N GLN A 235 32.02 67.93 -16.10
CA GLN A 235 32.83 68.10 -14.87
C GLN A 235 32.14 68.30 -13.50
N ASP A 236 32.62 67.57 -12.48
CA ASP A 236 33.53 68.07 -11.40
C ASP A 236 33.50 67.17 -10.13
N GLY A 237 34.62 67.09 -9.41
CA GLY A 237 34.60 66.90 -7.94
C GLY A 237 34.96 65.53 -7.29
N SER A 238 36.26 65.29 -7.11
CA SER A 238 36.94 65.10 -5.79
C SER A 238 36.60 64.01 -4.73
N TYR A 239 37.66 63.26 -4.36
CA TYR A 239 38.04 62.60 -3.07
C TYR A 239 37.08 61.52 -2.49
N TYR A 240 37.48 60.32 -2.05
CA TYR A 240 38.65 59.89 -1.26
C TYR A 240 39.09 58.44 -1.56
N SER A 241 40.39 58.23 -1.37
CA SER A 241 41.14 56.98 -1.20
C SER A 241 40.61 56.06 -0.09
N VAL A 242 40.84 54.73 -0.20
CA VAL A 242 41.84 53.97 0.60
C VAL A 242 41.81 52.46 0.29
N ALA A 243 43.03 51.92 0.17
CA ALA A 243 43.51 50.55 0.36
C ALA A 243 43.14 49.44 -0.63
N ALA A 244 44.13 49.15 -1.48
CA ALA A 244 44.42 47.83 -1.99
C ALA A 244 45.00 46.91 -0.91
N SER A 245 44.67 45.63 -0.97
CA SER A 245 45.56 44.53 -0.60
C SER A 245 45.18 43.25 -1.37
N LEU A 246 46.15 42.76 -2.15
CA LEU A 246 46.27 41.43 -2.74
C LEU A 246 47.52 40.79 -2.10
N PRO A 247 47.81 39.50 -2.32
CA PRO A 247 47.12 38.30 -1.86
C PRO A 247 48.05 37.48 -0.94
N GLU A 248 47.56 36.44 -0.26
CA GLU A 248 48.45 35.41 0.27
C GLU A 248 48.01 34.02 -0.20
N ARG A 249 49.03 33.33 -0.71
CA ARG A 249 49.07 31.98 -1.25
C ARG A 249 49.72 31.14 -0.16
N ASP A 250 49.18 29.95 0.10
CA ASP A 250 50.04 28.80 0.33
C ASP A 250 49.35 27.51 -0.11
N GLN A 251 50.18 26.68 -0.74
CA GLN A 251 49.93 25.34 -1.26
C GLN A 251 50.10 24.33 -0.11
N ASP A 252 49.34 23.23 -0.06
CA ASP A 252 49.91 21.92 -0.44
C ASP A 252 48.93 20.73 -0.41
N GLU A 253 49.16 19.89 -1.42
CA GLU A 253 49.12 18.42 -1.51
C GLU A 253 47.96 17.53 -0.98
N THR A 254 47.29 16.93 -1.99
CA THR A 254 47.08 15.48 -2.25
C THR A 254 46.61 14.51 -1.16
N GLY A 255 45.47 13.88 -1.45
CA GLY A 255 45.18 12.48 -1.10
C GLY A 255 43.89 12.27 -0.29
N ASP A 256 42.84 11.72 -0.90
CA ASP A 256 42.46 10.34 -0.58
C ASP A 256 41.42 9.76 -1.55
N MET A 257 41.81 8.68 -2.22
CA MET A 257 40.94 7.78 -2.98
C MET A 257 40.83 6.47 -2.18
N ILE A 258 40.40 6.51 -0.92
CA ILE A 258 40.21 5.30 -0.10
C ILE A 258 38.97 5.45 0.80
N ASN A 259 37.76 5.32 0.23
CA ASN A 259 36.54 5.21 1.05
C ASN A 259 35.64 4.00 0.73
N ASN A 260 35.90 3.28 -0.37
CA ASN A 260 35.07 2.13 -0.73
C ASN A 260 35.49 0.81 -0.06
N SER A 261 36.77 0.60 0.26
CA SER A 261 37.20 -0.65 0.91
C SER A 261 36.81 -0.69 2.39
N TYR A 262 36.99 0.41 3.13
CA TYR A 262 36.65 0.48 4.56
C TYR A 262 35.15 0.28 4.83
N TYR A 263 34.29 0.83 3.97
CA TYR A 263 32.83 0.66 4.08
C TYR A 263 32.36 -0.77 3.76
N TYR A 264 33.08 -1.50 2.90
CA TYR A 264 32.77 -2.89 2.56
C TYR A 264 33.17 -3.86 3.69
N TYR A 265 34.36 -3.67 4.29
CA TYR A 265 34.83 -4.53 5.38
C TYR A 265 34.09 -4.29 6.71
N THR A 266 33.63 -3.06 6.98
CA THR A 266 32.78 -2.76 8.15
C THR A 266 31.39 -3.40 8.04
N LYS A 267 30.85 -3.62 6.82
CA LYS A 267 29.58 -4.34 6.61
C LYS A 267 29.69 -5.86 6.79
N LEU A 268 30.84 -6.46 6.51
CA LEU A 268 31.05 -7.90 6.71
C LEU A 268 31.32 -8.27 8.18
N GLY A 269 31.86 -7.34 8.99
CA GLY A 269 32.10 -7.57 10.42
C GLY A 269 30.85 -7.66 11.31
N VAL A 270 29.69 -7.19 10.84
CA VAL A 270 28.46 -7.13 11.65
C VAL A 270 27.54 -8.33 11.42
N SER A 271 27.70 -9.09 10.33
CA SER A 271 26.78 -10.19 9.97
C SER A 271 27.18 -11.58 10.50
N LEU A 272 28.46 -11.78 10.85
CA LEU A 272 28.99 -13.06 11.32
C LEU A 272 28.52 -13.53 12.72
N PRO A 273 28.20 -12.68 13.72
CA PRO A 273 27.74 -13.18 15.03
C PRO A 273 26.27 -13.64 15.04
N PHE A 274 25.44 -13.24 14.09
CA PHE A 274 24.01 -13.57 14.09
C PHE A 274 23.72 -15.04 13.73
N ILE A 275 24.57 -15.66 12.90
CA ILE A 275 24.40 -17.07 12.50
C ILE A 275 24.68 -18.01 13.68
N GLY A 276 25.67 -17.69 14.51
CA GLY A 276 25.98 -18.48 15.71
C GLY A 276 24.87 -18.42 16.76
N ILE A 277 24.24 -17.25 16.91
CA ILE A 277 23.14 -17.05 17.86
C ILE A 277 21.90 -17.84 17.43
N ILE A 278 21.52 -17.79 16.15
CA ILE A 278 20.35 -18.53 15.62
C ILE A 278 20.54 -20.05 15.76
N SER A 279 21.72 -20.57 15.41
CA SER A 279 22.01 -22.01 15.57
C SER A 279 21.95 -22.47 17.03
N SER A 280 22.36 -21.61 17.97
CA SER A 280 22.30 -21.92 19.41
C SER A 280 20.85 -21.98 19.91
N PHE A 281 19.98 -21.10 19.44
CA PHE A 281 18.55 -21.15 19.78
C PHE A 281 17.83 -22.39 19.23
N VAL A 282 18.15 -22.84 18.01
CA VAL A 282 17.58 -24.07 17.44
C VAL A 282 18.02 -25.30 18.23
N TYR A 283 19.28 -25.36 18.64
CA TYR A 283 19.80 -26.44 19.47
C TYR A 283 19.13 -26.46 20.85
N LEU A 284 19.02 -25.30 21.52
CA LEU A 284 18.33 -25.20 22.81
C LEU A 284 16.83 -25.55 22.70
N TYR A 285 16.16 -25.19 21.60
CA TYR A 285 14.77 -25.55 21.36
C TYR A 285 14.54 -27.07 21.29
N ASN A 286 15.46 -27.82 20.67
CA ASN A 286 15.35 -29.28 20.55
C ASN A 286 15.76 -30.04 21.82
N PHE A 287 16.60 -29.45 22.67
CA PHE A 287 17.18 -30.13 23.84
C PHE A 287 16.68 -29.65 25.21
N THR A 288 15.82 -28.62 25.27
CA THR A 288 15.17 -28.21 26.54
C THR A 288 13.65 -28.44 26.53
N THR A 289 13.09 -28.67 27.72
CA THR A 289 11.65 -28.84 28.01
C THR A 289 10.78 -27.62 27.64
N PHE A 290 11.38 -26.55 27.09
CA PHE A 290 10.69 -25.39 26.57
C PHE A 290 9.86 -25.68 25.30
N GLY A 291 10.30 -26.59 24.42
CA GLY A 291 9.57 -26.93 23.20
C GLY A 291 8.19 -27.55 23.46
N THR A 292 8.11 -28.45 24.44
CA THR A 292 6.85 -29.08 24.87
C THR A 292 5.94 -28.12 25.63
N TRP A 293 6.52 -27.17 26.37
CA TRP A 293 5.76 -26.14 27.07
C TRP A 293 5.06 -25.16 26.12
N ILE A 294 5.72 -24.72 25.04
CA ILE A 294 5.11 -23.85 24.03
C ILE A 294 3.97 -24.58 23.29
N ARG A 295 4.18 -25.85 22.91
CA ARG A 295 3.17 -26.65 22.22
C ARG A 295 1.93 -26.92 23.09
N SER A 296 2.11 -27.18 24.39
CA SER A 296 0.99 -27.38 25.32
C SER A 296 0.20 -26.10 25.60
N LYS A 297 0.86 -24.93 25.63
CA LYS A 297 0.20 -23.63 25.80
C LYS A 297 -0.58 -23.18 24.55
N LEU A 298 -0.10 -23.57 23.37
CA LEU A 298 -0.80 -23.32 22.09
C LEU A 298 -2.06 -24.19 21.95
N MET A 299 -1.99 -25.48 22.32
CA MET A 299 -3.12 -26.41 22.26
C MET A 299 -4.22 -26.10 23.30
N ARG A 300 -3.88 -25.42 24.41
CA ARG A 300 -4.85 -25.01 25.43
C ARG A 300 -5.76 -23.85 25.00
N LYS A 301 -5.45 -23.14 23.90
CA LYS A 301 -6.21 -21.97 23.44
C LYS A 301 -7.28 -22.25 22.37
N ASN A 302 -7.41 -23.49 21.88
CA ASN A 302 -8.32 -23.84 20.77
C ASN A 302 -9.51 -24.75 21.14
N LYS A 303 -9.91 -24.86 22.41
CA LYS A 303 -11.17 -25.53 22.77
C LYS A 303 -12.35 -24.55 22.67
N ILE A 304 -12.78 -24.26 21.44
CA ILE A 304 -14.10 -23.70 21.17
C ILE A 304 -15.04 -24.91 21.02
N ASN A 305 -15.95 -25.08 21.96
CA ASN A 305 -17.04 -26.05 21.85
C ASN A 305 -17.95 -25.63 20.70
N LEU A 306 -17.94 -26.38 19.60
CA LEU A 306 -18.99 -26.35 18.58
C LEU A 306 -19.91 -27.53 18.86
N ASN A 307 -21.11 -27.24 19.38
CA ASN A 307 -22.23 -28.18 19.38
C ASN A 307 -22.66 -28.37 17.92
N LEU A 308 -22.36 -29.53 17.36
CA LEU A 308 -22.93 -30.03 16.12
C LEU A 308 -23.91 -31.14 16.50
N ASP A 309 -25.08 -30.75 16.98
CA ASP A 309 -26.20 -31.68 17.22
C ASP A 309 -27.50 -30.98 16.85
N ASP A 310 -27.71 -30.77 15.54
CA ASP A 310 -29.04 -30.43 15.00
C ASP A 310 -29.18 -30.63 13.46
N GLU A 311 -28.18 -31.10 12.73
CA GLU A 311 -28.30 -31.32 11.26
C GLU A 311 -28.01 -32.75 10.77
N ALA A 312 -27.83 -33.71 11.67
CA ALA A 312 -27.56 -35.11 11.29
C ALA A 312 -28.82 -35.96 11.02
N GLN A 313 -30.03 -35.44 11.28
CA GLN A 313 -31.27 -36.25 11.22
C GLN A 313 -31.99 -36.26 9.87
N HIS A 314 -31.47 -35.61 8.82
CA HIS A 314 -32.19 -35.51 7.53
C HIS A 314 -31.53 -36.18 6.32
N LEU A 315 -30.44 -36.94 6.50
CA LEU A 315 -29.67 -37.54 5.39
C LEU A 315 -29.49 -39.08 5.44
N LEU A 316 -30.09 -39.79 6.40
CA LEU A 316 -29.89 -41.25 6.58
C LEU A 316 -31.12 -42.10 6.24
N GLN A 317 -31.82 -41.79 5.15
CA GLN A 317 -32.86 -42.68 4.65
C GLN A 317 -32.81 -42.86 3.14
N HIS A 318 -31.70 -43.41 2.65
CA HIS A 318 -31.71 -44.38 1.56
C HIS A 318 -30.30 -44.94 1.36
N ASP A 319 -30.11 -46.21 1.75
CA ASP A 319 -29.54 -47.27 0.90
C ASP A 319 -28.89 -48.36 1.76
N SER A 320 -29.54 -49.52 1.70
CA SER A 320 -29.03 -50.82 2.09
C SER A 320 -28.04 -51.34 1.05
N GLU A 321 -26.92 -51.92 1.47
CA GLU A 321 -26.60 -53.33 1.22
C GLU A 321 -25.25 -53.73 1.85
N ASN A 322 -25.21 -54.97 2.34
CA ASN A 322 -24.12 -55.64 3.05
C ASN A 322 -22.83 -55.78 2.23
N ILE A 323 -21.67 -55.59 2.89
CA ILE A 323 -20.48 -56.42 2.68
C ILE A 323 -19.78 -56.62 4.05
N ASP A 324 -19.80 -57.86 4.54
CA ASP A 324 -18.95 -58.37 5.63
C ASP A 324 -17.47 -58.32 5.23
N LEU A 325 -16.57 -57.91 6.13
CA LEU A 325 -15.19 -58.41 6.21
C LEU A 325 -14.53 -58.09 7.56
N ASN A 326 -14.09 -59.16 8.22
CA ASN A 326 -13.49 -59.25 9.56
C ASN A 326 -12.26 -58.35 9.79
N THR A 327 -12.17 -57.75 10.97
CA THR A 327 -10.94 -57.12 11.50
C THR A 327 -10.26 -58.06 12.51
N TYR A 328 -9.06 -58.53 12.17
CA TYR A 328 -8.17 -59.26 13.07
C TYR A 328 -7.47 -58.29 14.03
N ASN A 329 -7.54 -58.60 15.33
CA ASN A 329 -6.72 -58.05 16.42
C ASN A 329 -5.34 -58.71 16.40
N ASP A 330 -4.26 -57.93 16.56
CA ASP A 330 -2.99 -58.44 17.08
C ASP A 330 -2.42 -57.45 18.11
N ASP A 331 -2.52 -57.86 19.38
CA ASP A 331 -1.84 -57.29 20.54
C ASP A 331 -0.38 -57.79 20.59
N PHE A 332 0.60 -56.89 20.69
CA PHE A 332 1.98 -57.25 21.06
C PHE A 332 2.37 -56.65 22.41
N ASN A 333 2.50 -57.53 23.40
CA ASN A 333 3.07 -57.31 24.74
C ASN A 333 4.61 -57.21 24.67
N ILE A 334 5.21 -56.24 25.37
CA ILE A 334 6.64 -56.23 25.70
C ILE A 334 6.80 -56.15 27.23
N ASN A 335 7.43 -57.18 27.80
CA ASN A 335 7.78 -57.31 29.22
C ASN A 335 9.11 -56.60 29.54
N TYR A 336 9.19 -56.01 30.75
CA TYR A 336 10.42 -55.56 31.38
C TYR A 336 11.00 -56.68 32.27
N HIS A 337 12.32 -56.86 32.26
CA HIS A 337 13.07 -57.56 33.31
C HIS A 337 14.00 -56.56 34.02
N SER A 338 14.06 -56.66 35.35
CA SER A 338 15.02 -55.97 36.22
C SER A 338 16.12 -56.93 36.67
N SER A 339 17.36 -56.47 36.67
CA SER A 339 18.46 -56.97 37.50
C SER A 339 19.14 -55.79 38.16
#